data_AF-A0A7Y1UQW3-F1
#
_entry.id   AF-A0A7Y1UQW3-F1
#
_cell.length_a   1.000
_cell.length_b   1.000
_cell.length_c   1.000
_cell.angle_alpha   90.00
_cell.angle_beta   90.00
_cell.angle_gamma   90.00
#
_symmetry.space_group_name_H-M   'P 1'
#
loop_
_entity.id
_entity.type
_entity.pdbx_description
1 polymer ?
#
loop_
_entity_poly.entity_id
_entity_poly.type
_entity_poly.pdbx_seq_one_letter_code
_entity_poly.pdbx_strand_id
1 'polypeptide(L)'
;MVLLRQSLTVSFALLLLSACGGSSLSMAEYGDQLEEIRLTYEPRAEAAWLDYLALNDPALEDLSALSDREVAVRTDIMSALREIDPPSAVDDLHELLFDWTARMRDAGRALGESADRSTTWEELLASPEYRGFEEVLTGGTELCNEFQAYLDATAARGAFADTPWMPGDLADVADAVIGCETIPEDLDALLQH
;
A
#
# COMPACT_ATOMS: atom_id res chain seq x y z
N MET A 1 -4.43 -13.91 12.52
CA MET A 1 -4.21 -12.58 11.93
C MET A 1 -4.89 -11.57 12.81
N VAL A 2 -4.12 -11.10 13.77
CA VAL A 2 -4.46 -10.06 14.73
C VAL A 2 -3.33 -9.08 14.51
N LEU A 3 -3.66 -8.00 13.80
CA LEU A 3 -2.85 -6.83 13.55
C LEU A 3 -2.59 -6.13 14.89
N LEU A 4 -1.78 -6.76 15.73
CA LEU A 4 -1.42 -6.26 17.05
C LEU A 4 0.08 -6.35 17.21
N ARG A 5 0.68 -5.16 17.25
CA ARG A 5 2.08 -4.78 17.53
C ARG A 5 2.90 -4.60 16.25
N GLN A 6 3.49 -3.43 16.00
CA GLN A 6 4.17 -2.59 17.00
C GLN A 6 3.80 -1.10 16.96
N SER A 7 3.95 -0.51 18.14
CA SER A 7 3.71 0.88 18.48
C SER A 7 4.78 1.79 17.91
N LEU A 8 4.39 2.84 17.20
CA LEU A 8 5.07 4.14 17.24
C LEU A 8 4.01 5.25 17.29
N THR A 9 3.44 5.44 18.48
CA THR A 9 2.77 6.70 18.80
C THR A 9 3.85 7.76 19.00
N VAL A 10 4.34 8.35 17.91
CA VAL A 10 5.10 9.60 17.99
C VAL A 10 4.08 10.72 17.92
N SER A 11 3.55 11.09 19.08
CA SER A 11 2.85 12.36 19.22
C SER A 11 3.82 13.49 18.91
N PHE A 12 3.62 14.21 17.80
CA PHE A 12 4.18 15.53 17.63
C PHE A 12 3.11 16.51 17.12
N ALA A 13 2.32 17.00 18.07
CA ALA A 13 1.70 18.30 17.91
C ALA A 13 2.80 19.35 18.11
N LEU A 14 3.09 20.17 17.10
CA LEU A 14 3.10 21.64 17.20
C LEU A 14 3.66 22.34 15.95
N LEU A 15 2.83 23.25 15.44
CA LEU A 15 3.14 24.56 14.82
C LEU A 15 3.31 24.64 13.30
N LEU A 16 2.18 24.98 12.66
CA LEU A 16 1.97 26.15 11.79
C LEU A 16 3.22 27.01 11.50
N LEU A 17 3.58 27.16 10.22
CA LEU A 17 3.86 28.46 9.60
C LEU A 17 3.82 28.35 8.07
N SER A 18 3.10 29.29 7.48
CA SER A 18 2.93 29.54 6.05
C SER A 18 4.25 29.66 5.26
N ALA A 19 4.32 28.97 4.12
CA ALA A 19 5.11 29.42 2.98
C ALA A 19 4.48 28.92 1.65
N CYS A 20 3.56 29.70 1.08
CA CYS A 20 3.38 29.70 -0.37
C CYS A 20 4.68 30.24 -0.99
N GLY A 21 5.55 29.35 -1.45
CA GLY A 21 6.87 29.74 -1.93
C GLY A 21 7.69 28.60 -2.53
N GLY A 22 7.12 27.82 -3.45
CA GLY A 22 7.88 27.11 -4.50
C GLY A 22 9.12 26.31 -4.09
N SER A 23 9.09 25.65 -2.94
CA SER A 23 10.06 24.63 -2.56
C SER A 23 9.28 23.38 -2.21
N SER A 24 9.68 22.24 -2.77
CA SER A 24 9.21 20.90 -2.39
C SER A 24 9.11 20.77 -0.87
N LEU A 25 8.24 19.88 -0.38
CA LEU A 25 8.10 19.59 1.04
C LEU A 25 9.45 19.30 1.70
N SER A 26 9.58 19.60 3.00
CA SER A 26 10.66 18.99 3.79
C SER A 26 10.40 17.49 3.95
N MET A 27 11.45 16.73 4.30
CA MET A 27 11.28 15.29 4.57
C MET A 27 10.27 15.02 5.68
N ALA A 28 10.23 15.85 6.73
CA ALA A 28 9.28 15.70 7.82
C ALA A 28 7.83 15.94 7.37
N GLU A 29 7.59 17.03 6.63
CA GLU A 29 6.25 17.32 6.09
C GLU A 29 5.78 16.25 5.10
N TYR A 30 6.71 15.68 4.33
CA TYR A 30 6.42 14.55 3.46
C TYR A 30 6.00 13.30 4.24
N GLY A 31 6.76 12.96 5.29
CA GLY A 31 6.42 11.85 6.19
C GLY A 31 5.06 12.03 6.86
N ASP A 32 4.76 13.25 7.34
CA ASP A 32 3.48 13.57 7.98
C ASP A 32 2.30 13.40 7.00
N GLN A 33 2.45 13.79 5.73
CA GLN A 33 1.40 13.60 4.72
C GLN A 33 1.19 12.12 4.35
N LEU A 34 2.26 11.34 4.24
CA LEU A 34 2.13 9.89 4.03
C LEU A 34 1.45 9.21 5.22
N GLU A 35 1.75 9.62 6.44
CA GLU A 35 1.11 9.11 7.65
C GLU A 35 -0.38 9.50 7.70
N GLU A 36 -0.75 10.71 7.29
CA GLU A 36 -2.15 11.11 7.17
C GLU A 36 -2.92 10.24 6.16
N ILE A 37 -2.32 9.94 5.01
CA ILE A 37 -2.87 9.01 4.02
C ILE A 37 -3.07 7.64 4.67
N ARG A 38 -2.03 7.10 5.32
CA ARG A 38 -2.08 5.77 5.96
C ARG A 38 -3.20 5.71 7.00
N LEU A 39 -3.23 6.64 7.94
CA LEU A 39 -4.24 6.71 9.01
C LEU A 39 -5.67 6.85 8.47
N THR A 40 -5.84 7.49 7.31
CA THR A 40 -7.15 7.69 6.69
C THR A 40 -7.64 6.43 5.97
N TYR A 41 -6.75 5.73 5.26
CA TYR A 41 -7.15 4.71 4.29
C TYR A 41 -6.88 3.27 4.74
N GLU A 42 -5.83 3.02 5.54
CA GLU A 42 -5.50 1.68 6.05
C GLU A 42 -6.67 1.06 6.83
N PRO A 43 -7.36 1.76 7.76
CA PRO A 43 -8.48 1.16 8.48
C PRO A 43 -9.65 0.76 7.56
N ARG A 44 -9.81 1.44 6.42
CA ARG A 44 -10.86 1.12 5.43
C ARG A 44 -10.53 -0.14 4.64
N ALA A 45 -9.26 -0.29 4.24
CA ALA A 45 -8.77 -1.51 3.59
C ALA A 45 -8.81 -2.70 4.57
N GLU A 46 -8.32 -2.52 5.79
CA GLU A 46 -8.35 -3.53 6.84
C GLU A 46 -9.78 -4.00 7.13
N ALA A 47 -10.73 -3.06 7.26
CA ALA A 47 -12.12 -3.42 7.46
C ALA A 47 -12.71 -4.24 6.29
N ALA A 48 -12.30 -3.97 5.05
CA ALA A 48 -12.76 -4.75 3.90
C ALA A 48 -12.28 -6.20 3.96
N TRP A 49 -11.01 -6.40 4.28
CA TRP A 49 -10.45 -7.74 4.47
C TRP A 49 -11.05 -8.44 5.69
N LEU A 50 -11.20 -7.75 6.83
CA LEU A 50 -11.80 -8.36 8.02
C LEU A 50 -13.24 -8.81 7.78
N ASP A 51 -14.03 -8.02 7.06
CA ASP A 51 -15.39 -8.41 6.68
C ASP A 51 -15.39 -9.66 5.80
N TYR A 52 -14.50 -9.72 4.80
CA TYR A 52 -14.35 -10.88 3.92
C TYR A 52 -13.87 -12.12 4.67
N LEU A 53 -12.86 -11.96 5.53
CA LEU A 53 -12.27 -13.05 6.32
C LEU A 53 -13.21 -13.58 7.41
N ALA A 54 -14.28 -12.85 7.73
CA ALA A 54 -15.30 -13.27 8.68
C ALA A 54 -16.41 -14.12 8.03
N LEU A 55 -16.42 -14.21 6.69
CA LEU A 55 -17.34 -15.07 5.95
C LEU A 55 -17.01 -16.54 6.21
N ASN A 56 -18.01 -17.38 6.02
CA ASN A 56 -17.87 -18.82 6.13
C ASN A 56 -18.24 -19.36 4.75
N ASP A 57 -17.28 -19.93 4.02
CA ASP A 57 -17.42 -20.33 2.60
C ASP A 57 -17.73 -19.12 1.68
N PRO A 58 -16.75 -18.20 1.47
CA PRO A 58 -16.95 -17.01 0.65
C PRO A 58 -17.28 -17.37 -0.80
N ALA A 59 -18.23 -16.63 -1.39
CA ALA A 59 -18.61 -16.77 -2.79
C ALA A 59 -17.84 -15.80 -3.69
N LEU A 60 -17.94 -16.00 -5.01
CA LEU A 60 -17.35 -15.09 -6.01
C LEU A 60 -17.91 -13.67 -5.91
N GLU A 61 -19.18 -13.51 -5.53
CA GLU A 61 -19.80 -12.20 -5.30
C GLU A 61 -19.17 -11.46 -4.11
N ASP A 62 -18.73 -12.19 -3.07
CA ASP A 62 -18.02 -11.60 -1.94
C ASP A 62 -16.63 -11.12 -2.34
N LEU A 63 -15.92 -11.87 -3.21
CA LEU A 63 -14.63 -11.46 -3.74
C LEU A 63 -14.75 -10.24 -4.65
N SER A 64 -15.81 -10.17 -5.47
CA SER A 64 -16.11 -8.98 -6.27
C SER A 64 -16.35 -7.76 -5.37
N ALA A 65 -17.17 -7.90 -4.33
CA ALA A 65 -17.44 -6.83 -3.38
C ALA A 65 -16.18 -6.38 -2.60
N LEU A 66 -15.30 -7.32 -2.21
CA LEU A 66 -14.00 -7.00 -1.64
C LEU A 66 -13.14 -6.19 -2.63
N SER A 67 -13.06 -6.65 -3.88
CA SER A 67 -12.28 -6.01 -4.94
C SER A 67 -12.74 -4.58 -5.19
N ASP A 68 -14.05 -4.33 -5.24
CA ASP A 68 -14.62 -2.98 -5.38
C ASP A 68 -14.19 -2.04 -4.24
N ARG A 69 -14.21 -2.54 -2.99
CA ARG A 69 -13.79 -1.75 -1.82
C ARG A 69 -12.31 -1.43 -1.87
N GLU A 70 -11.46 -2.40 -2.18
CA GLU A 70 -10.01 -2.21 -2.32
C GLU A 70 -9.66 -1.24 -3.45
N VAL A 71 -10.32 -1.36 -4.60
CA VAL A 71 -10.15 -0.45 -5.74
C VAL A 71 -10.55 0.97 -5.38
N ALA A 72 -11.64 1.16 -4.64
CA ALA A 72 -12.06 2.47 -4.16
C ALA A 72 -11.02 3.09 -3.22
N VAL A 73 -10.54 2.33 -2.23
CA VAL A 73 -9.49 2.79 -1.31
C VAL A 73 -8.21 3.16 -2.06
N ARG A 74 -7.74 2.34 -3.00
CA ARG A 74 -6.53 2.65 -3.78
C ARG A 74 -6.70 3.85 -4.70
N THR A 75 -7.90 4.06 -5.24
CA THR A 75 -8.21 5.26 -6.03
C THR A 75 -8.11 6.53 -5.18
N ASP A 76 -8.58 6.47 -3.93
CA ASP A 76 -8.47 7.57 -2.97
C ASP A 76 -7.00 7.81 -2.58
N ILE A 77 -6.24 6.76 -2.25
CA ILE A 77 -4.80 6.83 -1.93
C ILE A 77 -4.03 7.46 -3.10
N MET A 78 -4.22 7.00 -4.33
CA MET A 78 -3.55 7.57 -5.50
C MET A 78 -3.91 9.04 -5.71
N SER A 79 -5.15 9.43 -5.44
CA SER A 79 -5.56 10.83 -5.54
C SER A 79 -4.83 11.68 -4.50
N ALA A 80 -4.72 11.20 -3.26
CA ALA A 80 -3.97 11.87 -2.21
C ALA A 80 -2.46 11.93 -2.51
N LEU A 81 -1.84 10.83 -2.96
CA LEU A 81 -0.43 10.81 -3.34
C LEU A 81 -0.12 11.83 -4.44
N ARG A 82 -0.99 11.97 -5.45
CA ARG A 82 -0.82 12.96 -6.53
C ARG A 82 -0.82 14.41 -6.04
N GLU A 83 -1.45 14.69 -4.90
CA GLU A 83 -1.49 16.04 -4.33
C GLU A 83 -0.22 16.40 -3.54
N ILE A 84 0.63 15.40 -3.25
CA ILE A 84 1.91 15.59 -2.58
C ILE A 84 2.97 15.99 -3.62
N ASP A 85 3.70 17.07 -3.35
CA ASP A 85 4.92 17.45 -4.07
C ASP A 85 6.14 16.94 -3.26
N PRO A 86 6.68 15.75 -3.57
CA PRO A 86 7.72 15.13 -2.76
C PRO A 86 9.02 15.95 -2.73
N PRO A 87 9.82 15.84 -1.67
CA PRO A 87 11.20 16.32 -1.69
C PRO A 87 11.99 15.60 -2.79
N SER A 88 12.75 16.34 -3.61
CA SER A 88 13.57 15.78 -4.71
C SER A 88 14.46 14.58 -4.35
N ALA A 89 14.83 14.42 -3.08
CA ALA A 89 15.62 13.29 -2.61
C ALA A 89 14.85 11.95 -2.64
N VAL A 90 13.51 11.99 -2.68
CA VAL A 90 12.59 10.85 -2.62
C VAL A 90 11.56 10.85 -3.75
N ASP A 91 11.72 11.66 -4.79
CA ASP A 91 10.82 11.67 -5.95
C ASP A 91 10.66 10.26 -6.55
N ASP A 92 11.76 9.55 -6.77
CA ASP A 92 11.75 8.18 -7.31
C ASP A 92 10.99 7.20 -6.39
N LEU A 93 11.12 7.35 -5.07
CA LEU A 93 10.39 6.52 -4.08
C LEU A 93 8.89 6.82 -4.09
N HIS A 94 8.54 8.10 -4.23
CA HIS A 94 7.16 8.55 -4.33
C HIS A 94 6.50 8.02 -5.60
N GLU A 95 7.18 8.12 -6.74
CA GLU A 95 6.72 7.57 -8.01
C GLU A 95 6.57 6.04 -7.93
N LEU A 96 7.54 5.34 -7.32
CA LEU A 96 7.49 3.90 -7.12
C LEU A 96 6.25 3.47 -6.31
N LEU A 97 5.94 4.17 -5.22
CA LEU A 97 4.75 3.92 -4.39
C LEU A 97 3.45 4.19 -5.18
N PHE A 98 3.40 5.31 -5.92
CA PHE A 98 2.25 5.67 -6.73
C PHE A 98 1.97 4.62 -7.82
N ASP A 99 3.00 4.21 -8.55
CA ASP A 99 2.90 3.22 -9.62
C ASP A 99 2.51 1.84 -9.09
N TRP A 100 3.07 1.43 -7.96
CA TRP A 100 2.66 0.18 -7.30
C TRP A 100 1.18 0.20 -6.90
N THR A 101 0.73 1.28 -6.27
CA THR A 101 -0.67 1.45 -5.87
C THR A 101 -1.59 1.39 -7.10
N ALA A 102 -1.16 1.96 -8.24
CA ALA A 102 -1.87 1.91 -9.51
C ALA A 102 -1.99 0.48 -10.06
N ARG A 103 -0.89 -0.28 -10.05
CA ARG A 103 -0.87 -1.67 -10.52
C ARG A 103 -1.79 -2.55 -9.67
N MET A 104 -1.71 -2.44 -8.35
CA MET A 104 -2.59 -3.17 -7.43
C MET A 104 -4.06 -2.82 -7.62
N ARG A 105 -4.38 -1.54 -7.83
CA ARG A 105 -5.75 -1.11 -8.15
C ARG A 105 -6.27 -1.75 -9.43
N ASP A 106 -5.49 -1.72 -10.50
CA ASP A 106 -5.94 -2.26 -11.79
C ASP A 106 -6.08 -3.76 -11.78
N ALA A 107 -5.13 -4.45 -11.15
CA ALA A 107 -5.21 -5.88 -10.99
C ALA A 107 -6.40 -6.28 -10.12
N GLY A 108 -6.65 -5.57 -9.01
CA GLY A 108 -7.83 -5.80 -8.16
C GLY A 108 -9.15 -5.55 -8.90
N ARG A 109 -9.23 -4.51 -9.73
CA ARG A 109 -10.40 -4.27 -10.59
C ARG A 109 -10.62 -5.43 -11.56
N ALA A 110 -9.57 -5.86 -12.24
CA ALA A 110 -9.66 -6.97 -13.19
C ALA A 110 -10.10 -8.27 -12.49
N LEU A 111 -9.58 -8.54 -11.29
CA LEU A 111 -9.98 -9.68 -10.47
C LEU A 111 -11.48 -9.63 -10.13
N GLY A 112 -11.96 -8.50 -9.60
CA GLY A 112 -13.38 -8.32 -9.25
C GLY A 112 -14.30 -8.48 -10.46
N GLU A 113 -13.96 -7.84 -11.58
CA GLU A 113 -14.70 -7.97 -12.84
C GLU A 113 -14.70 -9.41 -13.38
N SER A 114 -13.63 -10.17 -13.15
CA SER A 114 -13.55 -11.59 -13.51
C SER A 114 -14.40 -12.46 -12.58
N ALA A 115 -14.39 -12.17 -11.28
CA ALA A 115 -15.22 -12.85 -10.29
C ALA A 115 -16.73 -12.67 -10.59
N ASP A 116 -17.15 -11.46 -10.98
CA ASP A 116 -18.54 -11.16 -11.39
C ASP A 116 -19.04 -11.99 -12.58
N ARG A 117 -18.13 -12.35 -13.49
CA ARG A 117 -18.46 -13.10 -14.72
C ARG A 117 -18.27 -14.60 -14.56
N SER A 118 -17.50 -15.02 -13.58
CA SER A 118 -17.18 -16.42 -13.33
C SER A 118 -18.33 -17.13 -12.63
N THR A 119 -18.51 -18.41 -12.92
CA THR A 119 -19.55 -19.24 -12.29
C THR A 119 -19.00 -20.15 -11.19
N THR A 120 -17.69 -20.39 -11.19
CA THR A 120 -17.00 -21.26 -10.25
C THR A 120 -15.63 -20.71 -9.89
N TRP A 121 -15.10 -21.07 -8.72
CA TRP A 121 -13.74 -20.77 -8.33
C TRP A 121 -12.71 -21.32 -9.32
N GLU A 122 -12.93 -22.53 -9.86
CA GLU A 122 -12.05 -23.12 -10.88
C GLU A 122 -11.94 -22.24 -12.14
N GLU A 123 -13.05 -21.67 -12.60
CA GLU A 123 -13.08 -20.74 -13.73
C GLU A 123 -12.31 -19.45 -13.43
N LEU A 124 -12.52 -18.86 -12.25
CA LEU A 124 -11.81 -17.65 -11.83
C LEU A 124 -10.30 -17.90 -11.73
N LEU A 125 -9.88 -18.96 -11.04
CA LEU A 125 -8.46 -19.27 -10.81
C LEU A 125 -7.72 -19.59 -12.12
N ALA A 126 -8.43 -20.09 -13.15
CA ALA A 126 -7.87 -20.28 -14.48
C ALA A 126 -7.81 -19.00 -15.33
N SER A 127 -8.45 -17.91 -14.90
CA SER A 127 -8.55 -16.67 -15.67
C SER A 127 -7.22 -15.92 -15.80
N PRO A 128 -6.98 -15.18 -16.89
CA PRO A 128 -5.82 -14.30 -16.99
C PRO A 128 -5.84 -13.17 -15.97
N GLU A 129 -7.01 -12.69 -15.55
CA GLU A 129 -7.15 -11.64 -14.54
C GLU A 129 -6.68 -12.10 -13.16
N TYR A 130 -7.01 -13.34 -12.77
CA TYR A 130 -6.50 -13.93 -11.53
C TYR A 130 -4.97 -14.02 -11.55
N ARG A 131 -4.40 -14.59 -12.61
CA ARG A 131 -2.94 -14.71 -12.77
C ARG A 131 -2.24 -13.34 -12.79
N GLY A 132 -2.86 -12.33 -13.41
CA GLY A 132 -2.35 -10.97 -13.40
C GLY A 132 -2.35 -10.36 -12.00
N PHE A 133 -3.40 -10.61 -11.21
CA PHE A 133 -3.45 -10.18 -9.81
C PHE A 133 -2.43 -10.89 -8.93
N GLU A 134 -2.31 -12.21 -9.07
CA GLU A 134 -1.29 -13.00 -8.38
C GLU A 134 0.13 -12.52 -8.74
N GLU A 135 0.42 -12.27 -10.02
CA GLU A 135 1.73 -11.77 -10.49
C GLU A 135 2.06 -10.40 -9.88
N VAL A 136 1.09 -9.48 -9.85
CA VAL A 136 1.31 -8.17 -9.21
C VAL A 136 1.56 -8.37 -7.72
N LEU A 137 0.69 -9.10 -7.01
CA LEU A 137 0.78 -9.31 -5.56
C LEU A 137 2.11 -9.96 -5.15
N THR A 138 2.49 -11.06 -5.81
CA THR A 138 3.73 -11.80 -5.52
C THR A 138 4.98 -11.06 -6.00
N GLY A 139 4.85 -10.22 -7.03
CA GLY A 139 5.89 -9.26 -7.44
C GLY A 139 6.21 -8.20 -6.37
N GLY A 140 5.37 -8.07 -5.34
CA GLY A 140 5.61 -7.19 -4.19
C GLY A 140 6.95 -7.44 -3.48
N THR A 141 7.48 -8.66 -3.51
CA THR A 141 8.81 -8.94 -2.92
C THR A 141 9.94 -8.24 -3.69
N GLU A 142 9.88 -8.22 -5.02
CA GLU A 142 10.86 -7.49 -5.83
C GLU A 142 10.74 -5.99 -5.60
N LEU A 143 9.51 -5.48 -5.51
CA LEU A 143 9.23 -4.09 -5.18
C LEU A 143 9.81 -3.70 -3.81
N CYS A 144 9.64 -4.56 -2.79
CA CYS A 144 10.22 -4.34 -1.46
C CYS A 144 11.74 -4.19 -1.51
N ASN A 145 12.41 -5.03 -2.30
CA ASN A 145 13.87 -4.94 -2.50
C ASN A 145 14.26 -3.65 -3.22
N GLU A 146 13.50 -3.24 -4.23
CA GLU A 146 13.73 -1.98 -4.96
C GLU A 146 13.52 -0.76 -4.05
N PHE A 147 12.42 -0.72 -3.30
CA PHE A 147 12.10 0.34 -2.34
C PHE A 147 13.20 0.46 -1.27
N GLN A 148 13.64 -0.67 -0.70
CA GLN A 148 14.74 -0.71 0.25
C GLN A 148 16.03 -0.15 -0.35
N ALA A 149 16.38 -0.55 -1.58
CA ALA A 149 17.59 -0.06 -2.24
C ALA A 149 17.56 1.46 -2.46
N TYR A 150 16.40 2.03 -2.80
CA TYR A 150 16.22 3.47 -2.92
C TYR A 150 16.32 4.19 -1.57
N LEU A 151 15.75 3.63 -0.50
CA LEU A 151 15.88 4.16 0.86
C LEU A 151 17.35 4.21 1.27
N ASP A 152 18.09 3.11 1.09
CA ASP A 152 19.51 3.02 1.43
C ASP A 152 20.36 4.02 0.63
N ALA A 153 20.11 4.13 -0.67
CA ALA A 153 20.79 5.10 -1.53
C ALA A 153 20.52 6.54 -1.11
N THR A 154 19.29 6.84 -0.68
CA THR A 154 18.89 8.16 -0.18
C THR A 154 19.54 8.47 1.16
N ALA A 155 19.56 7.50 2.07
CA ALA A 155 20.23 7.60 3.35
C ALA A 155 21.73 7.83 3.21
N ALA A 156 22.40 7.13 2.28
CA ALA A 156 23.83 7.30 2.00
C ALA A 156 24.20 8.72 1.53
N ARG A 157 23.26 9.46 0.94
CA ARG A 157 23.42 10.87 0.57
C ARG A 157 23.23 11.84 1.74
N GLY A 158 22.85 11.34 2.93
CA GLY A 158 22.60 12.14 4.13
C GLY A 158 21.24 12.85 4.13
N ALA A 159 20.32 12.49 3.22
CA ALA A 159 19.02 13.15 3.09
C ALA A 159 18.13 13.00 4.35
N PHE A 160 18.40 11.99 5.17
CA PHE A 160 17.67 11.69 6.41
C PHE A 160 18.41 12.16 7.69
N ALA A 161 19.49 12.94 7.56
CA ALA A 161 20.30 13.35 8.71
C ALA A 161 19.50 14.14 9.78
N ASP A 162 18.46 14.86 9.34
CA ASP A 162 17.58 15.67 10.17
C ASP A 162 16.15 15.13 10.22
N THR A 163 15.94 13.81 10.08
CA THR A 163 14.62 13.15 10.17
C THR A 163 14.53 12.24 11.41
N PRO A 164 14.21 12.78 12.60
CA PRO A 164 14.18 12.01 13.86
C PRO A 164 13.14 10.88 13.88
N TRP A 165 12.14 10.94 12.99
CA TRP A 165 11.09 9.94 12.85
C TRP A 165 11.52 8.76 11.98
N MET A 166 12.59 8.88 11.19
CA MET A 166 13.07 7.79 10.37
C MET A 166 13.81 6.77 11.26
N PRO A 167 13.35 5.50 11.31
CA PRO A 167 14.02 4.49 12.12
C PRO A 167 15.47 4.31 11.66
N GLY A 168 16.32 3.88 12.60
CA GLY A 168 17.69 3.49 12.26
C GLY A 168 17.76 2.23 11.39
N ASP A 169 16.68 1.42 11.38
CA ASP A 169 16.50 0.30 10.49
C ASP A 169 15.50 0.68 9.37
N LEU A 170 16.02 0.90 8.16
CA LEU A 170 15.20 1.31 7.03
C LEU A 170 14.34 0.16 6.48
N ALA A 171 14.64 -1.08 6.84
CA ALA A 171 13.82 -2.24 6.48
C ALA A 171 12.41 -2.13 7.08
N ASP A 172 12.29 -1.62 8.30
CA ASP A 172 11.00 -1.39 8.97
C ASP A 172 10.16 -0.35 8.20
N VAL A 173 10.80 0.58 7.48
CA VAL A 173 10.11 1.59 6.67
C VAL A 173 9.56 0.95 5.39
N ALA A 174 10.37 0.14 4.71
CA ALA A 174 9.93 -0.57 3.50
C ALA A 174 8.75 -1.50 3.81
N ASP A 175 8.81 -2.24 4.92
CA ASP A 175 7.72 -3.10 5.37
C ASP A 175 6.48 -2.28 5.75
N ALA A 176 6.62 -1.20 6.52
CA ALA A 176 5.48 -0.37 6.91
C ALA A 176 4.76 0.29 5.72
N VAL A 177 5.47 0.59 4.63
CA VAL A 177 4.90 1.26 3.45
C VAL A 177 4.31 0.25 2.45
N ILE A 178 4.99 -0.88 2.21
CA ILE A 178 4.64 -1.83 1.14
C ILE A 178 3.95 -3.10 1.68
N GLY A 179 4.16 -3.44 2.96
CA GLY A 179 3.65 -4.67 3.57
C GLY A 179 4.49 -5.91 3.22
N CYS A 180 5.81 -5.75 3.14
CA CYS A 180 6.77 -6.75 2.65
C CYS A 180 6.66 -8.12 3.33
N GLU A 181 6.39 -8.16 4.64
CA GLU A 181 6.22 -9.40 5.41
C GLU A 181 4.82 -10.02 5.29
N THR A 182 3.87 -9.31 4.66
CA THR A 182 2.44 -9.69 4.62
C THR A 182 1.96 -10.15 3.25
N ILE A 183 2.87 -10.25 2.27
CA ILE A 183 2.58 -10.84 0.97
C ILE A 183 2.24 -12.32 1.17
N PRO A 184 1.05 -12.80 0.76
CA PRO A 184 0.64 -14.17 1.00
C PRO A 184 1.47 -15.16 0.17
N GLU A 185 1.84 -16.28 0.78
CA GLU A 185 2.52 -17.40 0.10
C GLU A 185 1.54 -18.26 -0.73
N ASP A 186 0.25 -18.26 -0.36
CA ASP A 186 -0.82 -19.02 -1.00
C ASP A 186 -2.09 -18.16 -1.09
N LEU A 187 -2.28 -17.52 -2.25
CA LEU A 187 -3.41 -16.64 -2.50
C LEU A 187 -4.72 -17.44 -2.64
N ASP A 188 -4.68 -18.60 -3.27
CA ASP A 188 -5.86 -19.47 -3.45
C ASP A 188 -6.48 -19.82 -2.09
N ALA A 189 -5.65 -20.20 -1.11
CA ALA A 189 -6.09 -20.53 0.24
C ALA A 189 -6.65 -19.31 0.98
N LEU A 190 -6.08 -18.13 0.77
CA LEU A 190 -6.59 -16.88 1.36
C LEU A 190 -7.97 -16.51 0.82
N LEU A 191 -8.27 -16.79 -0.46
CA LEU A 191 -9.54 -16.41 -1.07
C LEU A 191 -10.68 -17.43 -0.85
N GLN A 192 -10.40 -18.66 -0.42
CA GLN A 192 -11.39 -19.76 -0.36
C GLN A 192 -11.62 -20.35 1.05
N HIS A 193 -11.20 -19.64 2.11
CA HIS A 193 -11.14 -20.18 3.48
C HIS A 193 -12.49 -20.30 4.21
#